data_AF-A0A2V6W8C4-F1
#
_entry.id   AF-A0A2V6W8C4-F1
#
_cell.length_a   1.000
_cell.length_b   1.000
_cell.length_c   1.000
_cell.angle_alpha   90.00
_cell.angle_beta   90.00
_cell.angle_gamma   90.00
#
_symmetry.space_group_name_H-M   'P 1'
#
loop_
_entity.id
_entity.type
_entity.pdbx_description
1 polymer ?
#
loop_
_entity_poly.entity_id
_entity_poly.type
_entity_poly.pdbx_seq_one_letter_code
_entity_poly.pdbx_strand_id
1 'polypeptide(L)'
;MRRRRTSAPKRPSRVSQGKVLGDLGLAAKRGDRTALSLALDQMRTLANSPRYWEKYFALLSNPLARLVDLLVIKQGDRIAYQKGWKLPKPRPAKPSASKRTGAKAPRRRRTASGLEQPSLFDL
;
A
#
# COMPACT_ATOMS: atom_id res chain seq x y z
N MET A 1 -27.96 23.62 -42.84
CA MET A 1 -27.74 22.36 -42.10
C MET A 1 -26.34 22.38 -41.46
N ARG A 2 -26.22 22.45 -40.13
CA ARG A 2 -24.92 22.60 -39.43
C ARG A 2 -24.65 21.33 -38.61
N ARG A 3 -23.74 20.46 -39.08
CA ARG A 3 -23.33 19.25 -38.35
C ARG A 3 -22.61 19.66 -37.06
N ARG A 4 -23.21 19.35 -35.91
CA ARG A 4 -22.56 19.45 -34.60
C ARG A 4 -21.41 18.44 -34.59
N ARG A 5 -20.17 18.92 -34.51
CA ARG A 5 -19.01 18.08 -34.21
C ARG A 5 -19.21 17.60 -32.77
N THR A 6 -19.52 16.33 -32.60
CA THR A 6 -19.47 15.68 -31.29
C THR A 6 -18.00 15.62 -30.88
N SER A 7 -17.58 16.51 -30.00
CA SER A 7 -16.31 16.36 -29.29
C SER A 7 -16.36 15.04 -28.52
N ALA A 8 -15.61 14.04 -29.00
CA ALA A 8 -15.46 12.79 -28.28
C ALA A 8 -15.02 13.09 -26.83
N PRO A 9 -15.61 12.44 -25.82
CA PRO A 9 -15.19 12.65 -24.44
C PRO A 9 -13.70 12.34 -24.34
N LYS A 10 -12.90 13.35 -24.00
CA LYS A 10 -11.46 13.23 -23.75
C LYS A 10 -11.33 12.20 -22.64
N ARG A 11 -10.96 10.95 -23.02
CA ARG A 11 -10.77 9.86 -22.07
C ARG A 11 -9.86 10.40 -20.96
N PRO A 12 -10.24 10.28 -19.67
CA PRO A 12 -9.40 10.78 -18.59
C PRO A 12 -8.03 10.17 -18.82
N SER A 13 -7.04 11.06 -19.00
CA SER A 13 -5.66 10.70 -19.32
C SER A 13 -5.27 9.54 -18.43
N ARG A 14 -5.04 8.38 -19.05
CA ARG A 14 -4.76 7.11 -18.36
C ARG A 14 -3.65 7.40 -17.35
N VAL A 15 -3.98 7.42 -16.06
CA VAL A 15 -2.98 7.49 -14.99
C VAL A 15 -2.03 6.32 -15.25
N SER A 16 -0.79 6.65 -15.62
CA SER A 16 0.23 5.68 -15.96
C SER A 16 0.93 5.28 -14.68
N GLN A 17 0.84 4.00 -14.32
CA GLN A 17 1.51 3.46 -13.14
C GLN A 17 3.02 3.75 -13.17
N GLY A 18 3.65 3.61 -14.34
CA GLY A 18 5.08 3.90 -14.52
C GLY A 18 5.41 5.37 -14.27
N LYS A 19 4.53 6.29 -14.66
CA LYS A 19 4.71 7.73 -14.40
C LYS A 19 4.63 8.02 -12.91
N VAL A 20 3.63 7.50 -12.21
CA VAL A 20 3.49 7.66 -10.75
C VAL A 20 4.73 7.13 -10.02
N LEU A 21 5.21 5.95 -10.40
CA LEU A 21 6.41 5.37 -9.79
C LEU A 21 7.68 6.17 -10.11
N GLY A 22 7.79 6.72 -11.32
CA GLY A 22 8.87 7.62 -11.71
C GLY A 22 8.88 8.90 -10.87
N ASP A 23 7.73 9.55 -10.73
CA ASP A 23 7.55 10.77 -9.94
C ASP A 23 7.84 10.51 -8.45
N LEU A 24 7.37 9.37 -7.90
CA LEU A 24 7.70 8.95 -6.53
C LEU A 24 9.20 8.67 -6.35
N GLY A 25 9.84 8.07 -7.35
CA GLY A 25 11.28 7.80 -7.33
C GLY A 25 12.11 9.09 -7.35
N LEU A 26 11.72 10.07 -8.18
CA LEU A 26 12.35 11.39 -8.23
C LEU A 26 12.18 12.14 -6.92
N ALA A 27 10.97 12.11 -6.35
CA ALA A 27 10.69 12.69 -5.04
C ALA A 27 11.56 12.05 -3.94
N ALA A 28 11.67 10.71 -3.91
CA ALA A 28 12.43 10.00 -2.89
C ALA A 28 13.95 10.20 -3.04
N LYS A 29 14.47 10.20 -4.27
CA LYS A 29 15.92 10.31 -4.53
C LYS A 29 16.43 11.75 -4.47
N ARG A 30 15.65 12.70 -5.00
CA ARG A 30 16.08 14.09 -5.22
C ARG A 30 15.35 15.09 -4.33
N GLY A 31 14.32 14.66 -3.60
CA GLY A 31 13.49 15.55 -2.79
C GLY A 31 12.57 16.46 -3.61
N ASP A 32 12.28 16.11 -4.88
CA ASP A 32 11.43 16.92 -5.75
C ASP A 32 9.98 16.97 -5.23
N ARG A 33 9.61 18.11 -4.66
CA ARG A 33 8.29 18.35 -4.08
C ARG A 33 7.19 18.39 -5.14
N THR A 34 7.50 18.84 -6.35
CA THR A 34 6.52 18.95 -7.43
C THR A 34 6.14 17.57 -7.95
N ALA A 35 7.13 16.70 -8.16
CA ALA A 35 6.92 15.30 -8.51
C ALA A 35 6.12 14.57 -7.42
N LEU A 36 6.43 14.82 -6.15
CA LEU A 36 5.68 14.26 -5.02
C LEU A 36 4.21 14.68 -5.04
N SER A 37 3.93 15.99 -5.21
CA SER A 37 2.56 16.52 -5.26
C SER A 37 1.77 15.93 -6.44
N LEU A 38 2.39 15.80 -7.62
CA LEU A 38 1.75 15.20 -8.78
C LEU A 38 1.45 13.71 -8.59
N ALA A 39 2.39 12.96 -8.00
CA ALA A 39 2.19 11.56 -7.67
C ALA A 39 1.05 11.39 -6.65
N LEU A 40 1.00 12.24 -5.63
CA LEU A 40 -0.06 12.23 -4.62
C LEU A 40 -1.45 12.46 -5.21
N ASP A 41 -1.59 13.46 -6.08
CA ASP A 41 -2.86 13.78 -6.72
C ASP A 41 -3.36 12.61 -7.60
N GLN A 42 -2.45 12.01 -8.36
CA GLN A 42 -2.74 10.81 -9.16
C GLN A 42 -3.12 9.61 -8.28
N MET A 43 -2.40 9.38 -7.18
CA MET A 43 -2.71 8.31 -6.24
C MET A 43 -4.06 8.51 -5.53
N ARG A 44 -4.40 9.75 -5.14
CA ARG A 44 -5.72 10.09 -4.55
C ARG A 44 -6.85 9.87 -5.56
N THR A 45 -6.62 10.25 -6.81
CA THR A 45 -7.59 10.01 -7.90
C THR A 45 -7.86 8.52 -8.11
N LEU A 46 -6.82 7.69 -8.04
CA LEU A 46 -6.96 6.23 -8.13
C LEU A 46 -7.66 5.63 -6.90
N ALA A 47 -7.33 6.11 -5.70
CA ALA A 47 -7.90 5.61 -4.45
C ALA A 47 -9.41 5.93 -4.32
N ASN A 48 -9.81 7.14 -4.71
CA ASN A 48 -11.19 7.60 -4.52
C ASN A 48 -12.16 7.09 -5.61
N SER A 49 -11.64 6.53 -6.71
CA SER A 49 -12.45 6.05 -7.83
C SER A 49 -12.57 4.52 -7.82
N PRO A 50 -13.78 3.96 -7.57
CA PRO A 50 -13.99 2.52 -7.55
C PRO A 50 -13.55 1.79 -8.81
N ARG A 51 -13.63 2.47 -9.96
CA ARG A 51 -13.25 1.94 -11.28
C ARG A 51 -11.74 1.67 -11.41
N TYR A 52 -10.91 2.30 -10.58
CA TYR A 52 -9.46 2.25 -10.70
C TYR A 52 -8.76 1.59 -9.50
N TRP A 53 -9.52 0.97 -8.60
CA TRP A 53 -8.96 0.32 -7.42
C TRP A 53 -7.98 -0.79 -7.73
N GLU A 54 -8.19 -1.59 -8.78
CA GLU A 54 -7.23 -2.61 -9.19
C GLU A 54 -5.86 -2.02 -9.53
N LYS A 55 -5.85 -0.88 -10.23
CA LYS A 55 -4.61 -0.15 -10.55
C LYS A 55 -3.98 0.44 -9.30
N TYR A 56 -4.80 0.90 -8.37
CA TYR A 56 -4.33 1.38 -7.08
C TYR A 56 -3.65 0.25 -6.29
N PHE A 57 -4.28 -0.92 -6.17
CA PHE A 57 -3.69 -2.07 -5.49
C PHE A 57 -2.42 -2.57 -6.18
N ALA A 58 -2.39 -2.62 -7.52
CA ALA A 58 -1.18 -2.95 -8.26
C ALA A 58 -0.04 -1.95 -7.99
N LEU A 59 -0.36 -0.66 -7.81
CA LEU A 59 0.61 0.36 -7.42
C LEU A 59 1.10 0.15 -5.98
N LEU A 60 0.23 -0.25 -5.05
CA LEU A 60 0.58 -0.53 -3.64
C LEU A 60 1.53 -1.70 -3.45
N SER A 61 1.72 -2.57 -4.46
CA SER A 61 2.79 -3.57 -4.46
C SER A 61 4.19 -2.94 -4.42
N ASN A 62 4.33 -1.68 -4.81
CA ASN A 62 5.57 -0.93 -4.67
C ASN A 62 5.68 -0.30 -3.26
N PRO A 63 6.82 -0.47 -2.56
CA PRO A 63 6.97 0.01 -1.18
C PRO A 63 6.90 1.54 -1.05
N LEU A 64 7.33 2.31 -2.05
CA LEU A 64 7.24 3.78 -2.01
C LEU A 64 5.79 4.23 -2.08
N ALA A 65 5.02 3.63 -2.98
CA ALA A 65 3.59 3.91 -3.07
C ALA A 65 2.85 3.45 -1.79
N ARG A 66 3.26 2.31 -1.20
CA ARG A 66 2.67 1.84 0.06
C ARG A 66 2.96 2.79 1.22
N LEU A 67 4.18 3.32 1.32
CA LEU A 67 4.52 4.33 2.33
C LEU A 67 3.67 5.59 2.17
N VAL A 68 3.51 6.08 0.94
CA VAL A 68 2.67 7.24 0.64
C VAL A 68 1.21 6.98 1.00
N ASP A 69 0.67 5.80 0.67
CA ASP A 69 -0.68 5.41 1.06
C ASP A 69 -0.83 5.40 2.58
N LEU A 70 0.06 4.72 3.31
CA LEU A 70 -0.04 4.60 4.78
C LEU A 70 0.10 5.96 5.49
N LEU A 71 0.94 6.86 4.98
CA LEU A 71 1.24 8.13 5.64
C LEU A 71 0.27 9.25 5.26
N VAL A 72 -0.11 9.35 3.98
CA VAL A 72 -0.79 10.54 3.46
C VAL A 72 -2.24 10.27 3.06
N ILE A 73 -2.54 9.10 2.50
CA ILE A 73 -3.85 8.84 1.86
C ILE A 73 -4.76 7.99 2.77
N LYS A 74 -4.20 6.98 3.45
CA LYS A 74 -4.84 6.01 4.35
C LYS A 74 -6.04 5.28 3.71
N GLN A 75 -6.08 5.17 2.37
CA GLN A 75 -7.23 4.59 1.67
C GLN A 75 -7.05 3.10 1.37
N GLY A 76 -5.83 2.60 1.17
CA GLY A 76 -5.60 1.20 0.84
C GLY A 76 -6.20 0.25 1.87
N ASP A 77 -6.03 0.55 3.16
CA ASP A 77 -6.58 -0.26 4.24
C ASP A 77 -8.10 -0.11 4.35
N ARG A 78 -8.64 1.11 4.20
CA ARG A 78 -10.09 1.36 4.24
C ARG A 78 -10.82 0.59 3.14
N ILE A 79 -10.30 0.60 1.91
CA ILE A 79 -10.88 -0.13 0.78
C ILE A 79 -10.76 -1.64 1.00
N ALA A 80 -9.62 -2.10 1.51
CA ALA A 80 -9.39 -3.50 1.87
C ALA A 80 -10.42 -4.01 2.90
N TYR A 81 -10.65 -3.27 3.98
CA TYR A 81 -11.66 -3.59 4.98
C TYR A 81 -13.08 -3.58 4.39
N GLN A 82 -13.44 -2.54 3.63
CA GLN A 82 -14.77 -2.41 3.03
C GLN A 82 -15.10 -3.52 2.02
N LYS A 83 -14.10 -4.02 1.30
CA LYS A 83 -14.27 -5.10 0.32
C LYS A 83 -13.98 -6.49 0.88
N GLY A 84 -13.65 -6.60 2.17
CA GLY A 84 -13.22 -7.86 2.79
C GLY A 84 -11.93 -8.42 2.20
N TRP A 85 -11.20 -7.62 1.41
CA TRP A 85 -9.94 -8.01 0.81
C TRP A 85 -8.86 -7.89 1.87
N LYS A 86 -8.48 -9.00 2.50
CA LYS A 86 -7.31 -9.03 3.38
C LYS A 86 -6.07 -8.82 2.50
N LEU A 87 -5.63 -7.58 2.35
CA LEU A 87 -4.34 -7.30 1.72
C LEU A 87 -3.29 -8.09 2.52
N PRO A 88 -2.46 -8.93 1.88
CA PRO A 88 -1.41 -9.63 2.61
C PRO A 88 -0.56 -8.58 3.30
N LYS A 89 -0.58 -8.58 4.64
CA LYS A 89 0.27 -7.70 5.43
C LYS A 89 1.69 -7.84 4.88
N PRO A 90 2.35 -6.74 4.47
CA PRO A 90 3.72 -6.83 3.99
C PRO A 90 4.53 -7.52 5.09
N ARG A 91 5.00 -8.72 4.77
CA ARG A 91 5.84 -9.49 5.67
C ARG A 91 7.08 -8.63 5.90
N PRO A 92 7.45 -8.31 7.15
CA PRO A 92 8.67 -7.57 7.39
C PRO A 92 9.79 -8.28 6.64
N ALA A 93 10.52 -7.55 5.80
CA ALA A 93 11.63 -8.10 5.05
C ALA A 93 12.52 -8.82 6.06
N LYS A 94 12.61 -10.16 5.94
CA LYS A 94 13.49 -10.93 6.81
C LYS A 94 14.88 -10.34 6.62
N PRO A 95 15.57 -9.90 7.69
CA PRO A 95 16.96 -9.50 7.56
C PRO A 95 17.67 -10.69 6.93
N SER A 96 18.30 -10.46 5.77
CA SER A 96 19.10 -11.46 5.10
C SER A 96 20.18 -11.90 6.09
N ALA A 97 20.03 -13.11 6.63
CA ALA A 97 21.01 -13.73 7.51
C ALA A 97 22.23 -14.13 6.67
N SER A 98 23.01 -13.13 6.26
CA SER A 98 24.41 -13.35 5.90
C SER A 98 25.20 -13.34 7.20
N LYS A 99 25.38 -14.52 7.80
CA LYS A 99 26.57 -14.85 8.58
C LYS A 99 26.63 -16.34 8.88
N ARG A 100 27.66 -16.95 8.27
CA ARG A 100 28.58 -17.93 8.84
C ARG A 100 27.97 -19.20 9.45
N THR A 101 28.25 -20.30 8.75
CA THR A 101 28.52 -21.62 9.31
C THR A 101 28.96 -21.59 10.78
N GLY A 102 28.22 -22.29 11.64
CA GLY A 102 28.54 -22.39 13.06
C GLY A 102 27.46 -23.13 13.83
N ALA A 103 27.64 -24.44 13.98
CA ALA A 103 26.73 -25.37 14.62
C ALA A 103 26.35 -25.00 16.08
N LYS A 104 25.06 -25.20 16.43
CA LYS A 104 24.55 -26.05 17.53
C LYS A 104 23.11 -25.66 17.92
N ALA A 105 22.15 -26.53 17.60
CA ALA A 105 20.94 -26.73 18.41
C ALA A 105 21.25 -27.82 19.47
N PRO A 106 20.37 -28.15 20.44
CA PRO A 106 19.02 -27.63 20.75
C PRO A 106 18.80 -27.32 22.25
N ARG A 107 17.76 -26.55 22.61
CA ARG A 107 17.17 -26.68 23.96
C ARG A 107 15.68 -26.38 23.99
N ARG A 108 14.91 -27.47 23.95
CA ARG A 108 13.49 -27.56 24.28
C ARG A 108 13.33 -27.28 25.79
N ARG A 109 12.49 -26.33 26.20
CA ARG A 109 11.99 -26.25 27.59
C ARG A 109 10.53 -25.77 27.64
N ARG A 110 9.67 -26.76 27.90
CA ARG A 110 8.39 -26.81 28.62
C ARG A 110 7.46 -25.59 28.61
N THR A 111 6.25 -25.90 28.15
CA THR A 111 4.96 -25.35 28.55
C THR A 111 4.85 -25.07 30.06
N ALA A 112 4.32 -23.90 30.40
CA ALA A 112 3.69 -23.64 31.69
C ALA A 112 2.33 -22.96 31.42
N SER A 113 1.29 -23.74 31.68
CA SER A 113 -0.10 -23.33 31.82
C SER A 113 -0.32 -22.57 33.14
N GLY A 114 -1.22 -21.59 33.13
CA GLY A 114 -1.93 -21.16 34.33
C GLY A 114 -1.53 -19.78 34.87
N LEU A 115 -2.11 -18.73 34.30
CA LEU A 115 -2.53 -17.54 35.04
C LEU A 115 -3.90 -17.14 34.46
N GLU A 116 -4.94 -17.79 35.00
CA GLU A 116 -6.34 -17.40 34.82
C GLU A 116 -6.49 -15.93 35.24
N GLN A 117 -6.93 -15.11 34.30
CA GLN A 117 -7.22 -13.69 34.51
C GLN A 117 -8.66 -13.60 35.06
N PRO A 118 -8.91 -13.09 36.28
CA PRO A 118 -10.29 -12.96 36.75
C PRO A 118 -11.01 -11.87 35.93
N SER A 119 -12.17 -12.22 35.37
CA SER A 119 -13.01 -11.34 34.55
C SER A 119 -13.79 -10.34 35.40
N LEU A 120 -13.77 -9.07 34.99
CA LEU A 120 -14.34 -7.90 35.67
C LEU A 120 -15.86 -7.70 35.41
N PHE A 121 -16.61 -8.78 35.20
CA PHE A 121 -18.06 -8.71 34.96
C PHE A 121 -18.77 -9.81 35.75
N ASP A 122 -18.91 -9.61 37.06
CA ASP A 122 -19.97 -10.21 37.86
C ASP A 122 -20.86 -9.06 38.37
N LEU A 123 -22.12 -9.07 37.91
CA LEU A 123 -23.23 -8.27 38.42
C LEU A 123 -24.52 -9.07 38.24
#